data_AF-A0A832H2A3-F1
#
_entry.id   AF-A0A832H2A3-F1
#
_cell.length_a   1.000
_cell.length_b   1.000
_cell.length_c   1.000
_cell.angle_alpha   90.00
_cell.angle_beta   90.00
_cell.angle_gamma   90.00
#
_symmetry.space_group_name_H-M   'P 1'
#
loop_
_entity.id
_entity.type
_entity.pdbx_description
1 polymer ?
#
loop_
_entity_poly.entity_id
_entity_poly.type
_entity_poly.pdbx_seq_one_letter_code
_entity_poly.pdbx_strand_id
1 'polypeptide(L)'
;GLELMKIQLVLEIDQDAPQLAADIELLPDETDPDLLRLQLVILESLVIRRDIAADQTQGSTLTRILVKDGDQIAPGAVVARTEIQCKEEGEVRGIHEGAEAIRRVLVVRSADLMTASAQGKSPTVRVGELVVAGSEIAPGVTLEESGLVVQVSDSEVVLRLARPYRVSPGAVLHIDDGDLVQRGDNLVLLVFERTKTGDIIQGLPRIEELLEARKPREACVLAERAGTAQVVYGEDDSVEVKVIESDGNLREYQINPGQNVIISDGQEVTAGERLTDGPANPHELLEVMFKANRETLGVHDSSLHSLREVQMFLVNEVQSVYQSQGIDISDKHIEVVVRQMTSKARIDDGGDTTMLPGELVELYQVEQVNEAMSITGGAPAEYTPVLLGITKASLNTDSFISAASFQETTRVLTEAAIEGKSDWLRGLKEKVIIGRLIPAGTGFNAYEEIGSPDVDLSYEAIGVFDDDTDLTDVVLDDRTARTYGLDSFEDHPSYGLNYGTTPDTKGELYSSILEDGEEYISDETDDDGDDADFEED
;
A
#
# COMPACT_ATOMS: atom_id res chain seq x y z
N GLY A 1 65.32 36.29 37.50
CA GLY A 1 65.53 35.11 38.35
C GLY A 1 64.79 33.95 37.74
N LEU A 2 65.36 32.76 37.73
CA LEU A 2 64.64 31.56 37.30
C LEU A 2 63.47 31.32 38.26
N GLU A 3 62.23 31.34 37.76
CA GLU A 3 61.07 30.82 38.50
C GLU A 3 61.26 29.31 38.66
N LEU A 4 61.78 28.89 39.82
CA LEU A 4 62.21 27.50 40.03
C LEU A 4 61.07 26.55 40.44
N MET A 5 59.87 27.05 40.77
CA MET A 5 58.74 26.20 41.17
C MET A 5 57.41 26.88 40.83
N LYS A 6 56.59 26.24 39.98
CA LYS A 6 55.19 26.58 39.76
C LYS A 6 54.35 25.43 40.29
N ILE A 7 53.66 25.63 41.40
CA ILE A 7 52.77 24.61 41.99
C ILE A 7 51.39 24.81 41.36
N GLN A 8 50.92 23.81 40.63
CA GLN A 8 49.57 23.79 40.04
C GLN A 8 48.72 22.81 40.84
N LEU A 9 47.53 23.25 41.24
CA LEU A 9 46.52 22.38 41.84
C LEU A 9 45.51 22.04 40.73
N VAL A 10 45.41 20.76 40.39
CA VAL A 10 44.46 20.28 39.37
C VAL A 10 43.37 19.52 40.11
N LEU A 11 42.13 19.95 39.93
CA LEU A 11 40.95 19.29 40.48
C LEU A 11 40.28 18.50 39.34
N GLU A 12 40.34 17.17 39.40
CA GLU A 12 39.61 16.29 38.48
C GLU A 12 38.24 15.98 39.09
N ILE A 13 37.17 16.34 38.37
CA ILE A 13 35.79 15.98 38.71
C ILE A 13 35.34 14.96 37.65
N ASP A 14 34.82 13.83 38.11
CA ASP A 14 34.39 12.72 37.25
C ASP A 14 33.21 13.13 36.33
N GLN A 15 33.13 12.56 35.12
CA GLN A 15 32.32 13.12 34.00
C GLN A 15 30.80 13.16 34.21
N ASP A 16 30.28 12.50 35.24
CA ASP A 16 28.84 12.35 35.48
C ASP A 16 28.19 13.50 36.27
N ALA A 17 28.91 14.59 36.53
CA ALA A 17 28.46 15.66 37.44
C ALA A 17 28.44 17.08 36.81
N PRO A 18 27.77 17.31 35.66
CA PRO A 18 27.83 18.59 34.92
C PRO A 18 27.19 19.81 35.62
N GLN A 19 26.56 19.62 36.79
CA GLN A 19 25.85 20.67 37.55
C GLN A 19 26.64 21.19 38.76
N LEU A 20 27.88 20.72 38.95
CA LEU A 20 28.76 21.12 40.04
C LEU A 20 29.63 22.30 39.63
N ALA A 21 29.55 23.39 40.40
CA ALA A 21 30.47 24.51 40.31
C ALA A 21 31.34 24.52 41.58
N ALA A 22 32.67 24.53 41.42
CA ALA A 22 33.59 24.66 42.54
C ALA A 22 34.16 26.08 42.54
N ASP A 23 33.98 26.79 43.64
CA ASP A 23 34.63 28.08 43.89
C ASP A 23 35.80 27.89 44.85
N ILE A 24 36.88 28.63 44.60
CA ILE A 24 38.13 28.52 45.36
C ILE A 24 38.46 29.89 45.95
N GLU A 25 38.38 29.97 47.27
CA GLU A 25 38.69 31.19 48.02
C GLU A 25 39.93 30.99 48.89
N LEU A 26 40.75 32.02 49.04
CA LEU A 26 41.88 32.05 49.97
C LEU A 26 41.51 32.94 51.15
N LEU A 27 41.34 32.34 52.32
CA LEU A 27 41.02 33.05 53.56
C LEU A 27 42.26 33.14 54.46
N PRO A 28 42.51 34.27 55.14
CA PRO A 28 43.58 34.36 56.13
C PRO A 28 43.36 33.39 57.29
N ASP A 29 44.44 32.76 57.76
CA ASP A 29 44.41 31.88 58.92
C ASP A 29 44.10 32.69 60.19
N GLU A 30 43.17 32.20 61.01
CA GLU A 30 42.73 32.92 62.22
C GLU A 30 43.83 33.05 63.30
N THR A 31 44.91 32.26 63.20
CA THR A 31 45.99 32.19 64.19
C THR A 31 47.32 32.78 63.72
N ASP A 32 47.56 32.86 62.41
CA ASP A 32 48.79 33.41 61.83
C ASP A 32 48.48 34.26 60.59
N PRO A 33 48.67 35.59 60.65
CA PRO A 33 48.29 36.51 59.57
C PRO A 33 49.14 36.34 58.29
N ASP A 34 50.27 35.64 58.35
CA ASP A 34 51.13 35.39 57.19
C ASP A 34 50.73 34.10 56.43
N LEU A 35 49.74 33.35 56.92
CA LEU A 35 49.23 32.12 56.31
C LEU A 35 47.82 32.31 55.71
N LEU A 36 47.62 31.80 54.49
CA LEU A 36 46.32 31.74 53.82
C LEU A 36 45.85 30.28 53.76
N ARG A 37 44.61 30.02 54.18
CA ARG A 37 43.91 28.75 54.01
C ARG A 37 43.13 28.75 52.70
N LEU A 38 43.25 27.67 51.96
CA LEU A 38 42.43 27.41 50.78
C LEU A 38 41.08 26.83 51.22
N GLN A 39 39.98 27.54 50.98
CA GLN A 39 38.63 27.03 51.15
C GLN A 39 38.06 26.67 49.77
N LEU A 40 37.66 25.41 49.64
CA LEU A 40 36.97 24.92 48.44
C LEU A 40 35.47 24.84 48.76
N VAL A 41 34.65 25.60 48.06
CA VAL A 41 33.18 25.53 48.19
C VAL A 41 32.64 24.86 46.95
N ILE A 42 32.04 23.68 47.14
CA ILE A 42 31.42 22.93 46.07
C ILE A 42 29.92 23.23 46.11
N LEU A 43 29.42 23.87 45.05
CA LEU A 43 28.01 24.19 44.85
C LEU A 43 27.41 23.18 43.88
N GLU A 44 26.42 22.43 44.36
CA GLU A 44 25.60 21.58 43.51
C GLU A 44 24.34 22.35 43.11
N SER A 45 24.18 22.61 41.80
CA SER A 45 23.02 23.33 41.28
C SER A 45 21.92 22.37 40.86
N LEU A 46 20.96 22.10 41.76
CA LEU A 46 19.77 21.29 41.45
C LEU A 46 18.82 22.06 40.52
N VAL A 47 18.87 21.75 39.22
CA VAL A 47 17.92 22.29 38.24
C VAL A 47 16.60 21.52 38.32
N ILE A 48 15.59 22.09 38.97
CA ILE A 48 14.23 21.55 38.95
C ILE A 48 13.63 21.82 37.55
N ARG A 49 13.83 20.89 36.62
CA ARG A 49 13.18 20.94 35.30
C ARG A 49 11.67 20.78 35.49
N ARG A 50 10.88 21.63 34.84
CA ARG A 50 9.47 21.33 34.58
C ARG A 50 9.45 20.27 33.49
N ASP A 51 9.19 19.02 33.85
CA ASP A 51 8.92 17.97 32.86
C ASP A 51 7.59 18.27 32.15
N ILE A 52 7.67 19.08 31.09
CA ILE A 52 6.53 19.42 30.23
C ILE A 52 6.41 18.41 29.08
N ALA A 53 7.43 17.57 28.84
CA ALA A 53 7.56 16.83 27.59
C ALA A 53 6.68 15.57 27.46
N ALA A 54 6.08 15.05 28.54
CA ALA A 54 5.35 13.77 28.50
C ALA A 54 3.85 13.84 28.80
N ASP A 55 3.32 14.98 29.25
CA ASP A 55 1.91 15.06 29.67
C ASP A 55 1.12 16.07 28.83
N GLN A 56 0.44 15.57 27.78
CA GLN A 56 -0.51 16.37 26.99
C GLN A 56 -1.70 16.88 27.83
N THR A 57 -1.90 16.40 29.07
CA THR A 57 -2.94 16.92 29.96
C THR A 57 -2.47 18.01 30.93
N GLN A 58 -1.17 18.36 30.90
CA GLN A 58 -0.55 19.43 31.72
C GLN A 58 -1.09 19.49 33.15
N GLY A 59 -0.89 18.46 33.98
CA GLY A 59 -1.13 18.62 35.42
C GLY A 59 -0.48 19.92 35.93
N SER A 60 -1.22 20.76 36.67
CA SER A 60 -0.60 21.97 37.24
C SER A 60 0.32 21.53 38.37
N THR A 61 1.63 21.59 38.13
CA THR A 61 2.64 21.23 39.13
C THR A 61 2.96 22.45 39.98
N LEU A 62 2.70 22.38 41.29
CA LEU A 62 3.12 23.40 42.25
C LEU A 62 4.31 22.86 43.05
N THR A 63 5.49 23.43 42.83
CA THR A 63 6.67 23.13 43.65
C THR A 63 6.77 24.11 44.81
N ARG A 64 6.68 23.61 46.04
CA ARG A 64 6.96 24.38 47.26
C ARG A 64 8.37 24.07 47.74
N ILE A 65 9.19 25.11 47.89
CA ILE A 65 10.49 25.02 48.54
C ILE A 65 10.27 24.95 50.05
N LEU A 66 10.85 23.96 50.71
CA LEU A 66 10.66 23.69 52.14
C LEU A 66 11.83 24.16 53.00
N VAL A 67 12.89 24.70 52.39
CA VAL A 67 14.12 25.13 53.04
C VAL A 67 14.39 26.61 52.78
N LYS A 68 15.18 27.23 53.65
CA LYS A 68 15.58 28.63 53.56
C LYS A 68 17.08 28.73 53.28
N ASP A 69 17.47 29.91 52.80
CA ASP A 69 18.88 30.22 52.56
C ASP A 69 19.69 30.10 53.87
N GLY A 70 20.78 29.33 53.83
CA GLY A 70 21.64 29.04 54.98
C GLY A 70 21.24 27.85 55.87
N ASP A 71 20.18 27.11 55.55
CA ASP A 71 19.80 25.91 56.33
C ASP A 71 20.83 24.76 56.18
N GLN A 72 21.24 24.15 57.30
CA GLN A 72 22.06 22.93 57.30
C GLN A 72 21.14 21.69 57.31
N ILE A 73 21.26 20.85 56.27
CA ILE A 73 20.29 19.80 55.95
C ILE A 73 20.96 18.43 56.11
N ALA A 74 20.29 17.49 56.80
CA ALA A 74 20.77 16.12 56.96
C ALA A 74 20.55 15.28 55.68
N PRO A 75 21.35 14.22 55.43
CA PRO A 75 21.14 13.32 54.29
C PRO A 75 19.71 12.77 54.23
N GLY A 76 19.06 12.92 53.07
CA GLY A 76 17.69 12.45 52.82
C GLY A 76 16.57 13.41 53.24
N ALA A 77 16.88 14.61 53.74
CA ALA A 77 15.85 15.60 54.04
C ALA A 77 15.27 16.24 52.76
N VAL A 78 13.96 16.49 52.79
CA VAL A 78 13.20 16.98 51.64
C VAL A 78 13.35 18.49 51.51
N VAL A 79 14.05 18.96 50.48
CA VAL A 79 14.33 20.39 50.25
C VAL A 79 13.22 21.10 49.48
N ALA A 80 12.48 20.37 48.65
CA ALA A 80 11.34 20.86 47.91
C ALA A 80 10.32 19.74 47.72
N ARG A 81 9.03 20.10 47.63
CA ARG A 81 7.94 19.17 47.32
C ARG A 81 7.17 19.67 46.11
N THR A 82 7.07 18.83 45.08
CA THR A 82 6.22 19.09 43.91
C THR A 82 4.89 18.36 44.11
N GLU A 83 3.80 19.12 44.07
CA GLU A 83 2.43 18.62 44.16
C GLU A 83 1.77 18.69 42.78
N ILE A 84 1.11 17.61 42.34
CA ILE A 84 0.30 17.59 41.11
C ILE A 84 -1.13 17.96 41.52
N GLN A 85 -1.63 19.09 41.01
CA GLN A 85 -2.98 19.55 41.32
C GLN A 85 -3.99 19.05 40.28
N CYS A 86 -5.10 18.50 40.77
CA CYS A 86 -6.24 18.17 39.91
C CYS A 86 -6.91 19.48 39.45
N LYS A 87 -7.26 19.56 38.16
CA LYS A 87 -7.87 20.75 37.55
C LYS A 87 -9.38 20.81 37.72
N GLU A 88 -10.02 19.66 37.87
CA GLU A 88 -11.47 19.50 37.87
C GLU A 88 -11.87 18.60 39.02
N GLU A 89 -13.09 18.79 39.52
CA GLU A 89 -13.64 17.89 40.53
C GLU A 89 -13.93 16.51 39.93
N GLY A 90 -13.72 15.46 40.72
CA GLY A 90 -13.98 14.10 40.29
C GLY A 90 -13.71 13.09 41.40
N GLU A 91 -14.14 11.86 41.15
CA GLU A 91 -13.93 10.72 42.03
C GLU A 91 -12.58 10.06 41.70
N VAL A 92 -11.71 9.94 42.71
CA VAL A 92 -10.43 9.24 42.54
C VAL A 92 -10.67 7.74 42.57
N ARG A 93 -10.18 7.03 41.54
CA ARG A 93 -10.24 5.56 41.43
C ARG A 93 -8.91 4.97 40.98
N GLY A 94 -8.75 3.66 41.17
CA GLY A 94 -7.62 2.90 40.64
C GLY A 94 -6.28 3.14 41.34
N ILE A 95 -6.29 3.48 42.63
CA ILE A 95 -5.06 3.50 43.43
C ILE A 95 -4.69 2.06 43.76
N HIS A 96 -3.73 1.52 43.02
CA HIS A 96 -3.15 0.20 43.31
C HIS A 96 -1.98 0.36 44.28
N GLU A 97 -2.10 -0.22 45.48
CA GLU A 97 -1.01 -0.32 46.44
C GLU A 97 -0.20 -1.58 46.14
N GLY A 98 0.83 -1.46 45.30
CA GLY A 98 1.66 -2.58 44.86
C GLY A 98 3.04 -2.17 44.34
N ALA A 99 3.82 -3.15 43.89
CA ALA A 99 5.17 -2.98 43.32
C ALA A 99 5.15 -2.50 41.85
N GLU A 100 4.14 -1.72 41.46
CA GLU A 100 4.10 -1.10 40.14
C GLU A 100 5.12 0.03 40.05
N ALA A 101 5.96 0.00 39.01
CA ALA A 101 6.96 1.02 38.76
C ALA A 101 6.34 2.40 38.46
N ILE A 102 5.08 2.43 38.03
CA ILE A 102 4.36 3.65 37.66
C ILE A 102 3.04 3.69 38.43
N ARG A 103 2.92 4.64 39.37
CA ARG A 103 1.66 4.87 40.09
C ARG A 103 0.74 5.74 39.25
N ARG A 104 -0.34 5.15 38.75
CA ARG A 104 -1.38 5.86 37.99
C ARG A 104 -2.54 6.22 38.93
N VAL A 105 -3.13 7.39 38.73
CA VAL A 105 -4.29 7.85 39.48
C VAL A 105 -5.35 8.27 38.47
N LEU A 106 -6.51 7.61 38.49
CA LEU A 106 -7.63 7.97 37.64
C LEU A 106 -8.56 8.91 38.40
N VAL A 107 -8.94 10.01 37.76
CA VAL A 107 -9.97 10.92 38.28
C VAL A 107 -11.16 10.87 37.32
N VAL A 108 -12.27 10.30 37.77
CA VAL A 108 -13.52 10.21 37.01
C VAL A 108 -14.30 11.50 37.21
N ARG A 109 -14.61 12.21 36.12
CA ARG A 109 -15.27 13.52 36.16
C ARG A 109 -16.75 13.37 35.85
N SER A 110 -17.54 14.36 36.26
CA SER A 110 -18.95 14.45 35.89
C SER A 110 -19.16 14.56 34.37
N ALA A 111 -18.17 15.07 33.63
CA ALA A 111 -18.17 15.13 32.17
C ALA A 111 -18.01 13.76 31.49
N ASP A 112 -17.48 12.76 32.19
CA ASP A 112 -17.31 11.40 31.68
C ASP A 112 -18.58 10.56 31.84
N LEU A 113 -19.60 11.12 32.50
CA LEU A 113 -20.91 10.51 32.74
C LEU A 113 -21.96 11.10 31.81
N MET A 114 -22.81 10.24 31.26
CA MET A 114 -23.94 10.56 30.41
C MET A 114 -25.21 9.94 30.98
N THR A 115 -26.28 10.71 31.08
CA THR A 115 -27.60 10.20 31.49
C THR A 115 -28.45 9.91 30.27
N ALA A 116 -28.85 8.66 30.10
CA ALA A 116 -29.79 8.21 29.09
C ALA A 116 -31.19 8.04 29.71
N SER A 117 -32.23 8.61 29.10
CA SER A 117 -33.61 8.47 29.56
C SER A 117 -34.24 7.18 29.04
N ALA A 118 -34.83 6.39 29.93
CA ALA A 118 -35.58 5.17 29.60
C ALA A 118 -37.04 5.45 29.16
N GLN A 119 -37.41 6.73 28.96
CA GLN A 119 -38.72 7.19 28.48
C GLN A 119 -39.91 6.57 29.24
N GLY A 120 -39.77 6.40 30.56
CA GLY A 120 -40.84 5.86 31.43
C GLY A 120 -41.04 4.34 31.34
N LYS A 121 -40.12 3.60 30.69
CA LYS A 121 -40.09 2.13 30.67
C LYS A 121 -38.99 1.61 31.59
N SER A 122 -39.22 0.44 32.17
CA SER A 122 -38.22 -0.20 33.04
C SER A 122 -36.96 -0.56 32.22
N PRO A 123 -35.76 -0.12 32.64
CA PRO A 123 -34.51 -0.48 31.99
C PRO A 123 -34.25 -1.99 32.04
N THR A 124 -33.76 -2.55 30.94
CA THR A 124 -33.39 -3.97 30.81
C THR A 124 -31.95 -4.24 31.29
N VAL A 125 -31.12 -3.19 31.33
CA VAL A 125 -29.67 -3.25 31.62
C VAL A 125 -29.38 -3.25 33.13
N ARG A 126 -28.23 -3.84 33.52
CA ARG A 126 -27.78 -3.95 34.91
C ARG A 126 -26.59 -3.03 35.21
N VAL A 127 -26.44 -2.64 36.48
CA VAL A 127 -25.23 -1.92 36.94
C VAL A 127 -24.00 -2.80 36.73
N GLY A 128 -22.97 -2.25 36.09
CA GLY A 128 -21.74 -2.95 35.71
C GLY A 128 -21.74 -3.54 34.29
N GLU A 129 -22.84 -3.42 33.54
CA GLU A 129 -22.93 -3.93 32.17
C GLU A 129 -22.27 -2.98 31.16
N LEU A 130 -21.51 -3.55 30.21
CA LEU A 130 -20.95 -2.82 29.07
C LEU A 130 -21.95 -2.82 27.92
N VAL A 131 -22.36 -1.63 27.51
CA VAL A 131 -23.33 -1.42 26.44
C VAL A 131 -22.67 -0.73 25.25
N VAL A 132 -23.00 -1.21 24.05
CA VAL A 132 -22.49 -0.66 22.79
C VAL A 132 -23.57 0.23 22.16
N ALA A 133 -23.17 1.29 21.48
CA ALA A 133 -24.06 2.13 20.68
C ALA A 133 -24.97 1.27 19.79
N GLY A 134 -26.27 1.59 19.77
CA GLY A 134 -27.32 0.82 19.11
C GLY A 134 -27.96 -0.29 19.96
N SER A 135 -27.44 -0.58 21.16
CA SER A 135 -28.06 -1.56 22.07
C SER A 135 -29.34 -1.00 22.70
N GLU A 136 -30.35 -1.84 22.90
CA GLU A 136 -31.59 -1.46 23.58
C GLU A 136 -31.39 -1.42 25.10
N ILE A 137 -31.64 -0.25 25.71
CA ILE A 137 -31.61 -0.08 27.17
C ILE A 137 -32.96 -0.32 27.83
N ALA A 138 -34.03 -0.12 27.10
CA ALA A 138 -35.41 -0.38 27.48
C ALA A 138 -36.19 -0.72 26.20
N PRO A 139 -37.37 -1.38 26.26
CA PRO A 139 -38.07 -1.84 25.07
C PRO A 139 -38.32 -0.71 24.05
N GLY A 140 -37.63 -0.74 22.90
CA GLY A 140 -37.70 0.26 21.85
C GLY A 140 -36.96 1.59 22.12
N VAL A 141 -36.03 1.62 23.08
CA VAL A 141 -35.14 2.76 23.34
C VAL A 141 -33.69 2.30 23.18
N THR A 142 -33.01 2.83 22.17
CA THR A 142 -31.61 2.52 21.84
C THR A 142 -30.66 3.60 22.33
N LEU A 143 -29.42 3.22 22.64
CA LEU A 143 -28.35 4.16 22.98
C LEU A 143 -27.63 4.72 21.76
N GLU A 144 -27.28 6.01 21.81
CA GLU A 144 -26.41 6.66 20.82
C GLU A 144 -24.93 6.39 21.08
N GLU A 145 -24.54 6.36 22.36
CA GLU A 145 -23.15 6.24 22.80
C GLU A 145 -22.88 4.92 23.53
N SER A 146 -21.64 4.45 23.45
CA SER A 146 -21.19 3.25 24.16
C SER A 146 -20.70 3.59 25.56
N GLY A 147 -20.88 2.69 26.52
CA GLY A 147 -20.52 2.99 27.91
C GLY A 147 -20.65 1.82 28.88
N LEU A 148 -20.19 2.06 30.11
CA LEU A 148 -20.41 1.20 31.26
C LEU A 148 -21.58 1.74 32.09
N VAL A 149 -22.55 0.89 32.42
CA VAL A 149 -23.69 1.27 33.27
C VAL A 149 -23.24 1.45 34.71
N VAL A 150 -23.28 2.69 35.21
CA VAL A 150 -22.87 3.03 36.59
C VAL A 150 -24.07 3.01 37.54
N GLN A 151 -25.23 3.51 37.07
CA GLN A 151 -26.44 3.60 37.89
C GLN A 151 -27.68 3.36 37.03
N VAL A 152 -28.65 2.63 37.57
CA VAL A 152 -29.95 2.38 36.95
C VAL A 152 -31.04 2.86 37.91
N SER A 153 -31.89 3.75 37.42
CA SER A 153 -33.11 4.23 38.08
C SER A 153 -34.33 3.82 37.27
N ASP A 154 -35.55 3.94 37.84
CA ASP A 154 -36.79 3.51 37.17
C ASP A 154 -37.06 4.20 35.81
N SER A 155 -36.48 5.39 35.59
CA SER A 155 -36.68 6.19 34.38
C SER A 155 -35.38 6.64 33.67
N GLU A 156 -34.21 6.39 34.25
CA GLU A 156 -32.93 6.92 33.78
C GLU A 156 -31.79 5.94 34.04
N VAL A 157 -30.83 5.90 33.11
CA VAL A 157 -29.61 5.11 33.21
C VAL A 157 -28.41 6.04 33.08
N VAL A 158 -27.51 6.01 34.05
CA VAL A 158 -26.26 6.78 34.01
C VAL A 158 -25.13 5.88 33.50
N LEU A 159 -24.53 6.29 32.40
CA LEU A 159 -23.46 5.60 31.69
C LEU A 159 -22.16 6.37 31.86
N ARG A 160 -21.06 5.65 32.07
CA ARG A 160 -19.72 6.21 31.87
C ARG A 160 -19.31 5.93 30.43
N LEU A 161 -18.94 6.98 29.69
CA LEU A 161 -18.57 6.86 28.28
C LEU A 161 -17.39 5.89 28.11
N ALA A 162 -17.50 4.99 27.14
CA ALA A 162 -16.48 4.01 26.82
C ALA A 162 -16.35 3.85 25.30
N ARG A 163 -15.15 3.48 24.83
CA ARG A 163 -14.90 3.18 23.41
C ARG A 163 -14.72 1.68 23.24
N PRO A 164 -15.61 0.99 22.52
CA PRO A 164 -15.47 -0.43 22.27
C PRO A 164 -14.39 -0.68 21.21
N TYR A 165 -13.42 -1.54 21.54
CA TYR A 165 -12.44 -2.06 20.59
C TYR A 165 -12.78 -3.52 20.30
N ARG A 166 -13.12 -3.84 19.05
CA ARG A 166 -13.36 -5.22 18.60
C ARG A 166 -12.04 -5.84 18.15
N VAL A 167 -11.80 -7.09 18.55
CA VAL A 167 -10.57 -7.84 18.24
C VAL A 167 -10.92 -9.20 17.66
N SER A 168 -10.04 -9.73 16.80
CA SER A 168 -10.21 -11.06 16.21
C SER A 168 -9.93 -12.16 17.25
N PRO A 169 -10.58 -13.34 17.14
CA PRO A 169 -10.20 -14.51 17.92
C PRO A 169 -8.70 -14.82 17.77
N GLY A 170 -8.01 -15.14 18.87
CA GLY A 170 -6.56 -15.40 18.87
C GLY A 170 -5.67 -14.19 19.13
N ALA A 171 -6.24 -12.99 19.29
CA ALA A 171 -5.49 -11.82 19.73
C ALA A 171 -4.99 -11.98 21.18
N VAL A 172 -3.78 -11.51 21.48
CA VAL A 172 -3.19 -11.51 22.82
C VAL A 172 -3.45 -10.16 23.47
N LEU A 173 -4.21 -10.14 24.57
CA LEU A 173 -4.44 -8.93 25.36
C LEU A 173 -3.23 -8.68 26.27
N HIS A 174 -2.76 -7.42 26.33
CA HIS A 174 -1.66 -7.01 27.21
C HIS A 174 -2.14 -6.35 28.50
N ILE A 175 -3.45 -6.22 28.68
CA ILE A 175 -4.11 -5.55 29.79
C ILE A 175 -5.16 -6.47 30.41
N ASP A 176 -5.32 -6.36 31.72
CA ASP A 176 -6.33 -7.06 32.49
C ASP A 176 -7.55 -6.16 32.78
N ASP A 177 -8.66 -6.75 33.22
CA ASP A 177 -9.85 -6.00 33.60
C ASP A 177 -9.58 -5.12 34.84
N GLY A 178 -9.84 -3.82 34.71
CA GLY A 178 -9.58 -2.82 35.75
C GLY A 178 -8.27 -2.05 35.61
N ASP A 179 -7.41 -2.41 34.65
CA ASP A 179 -6.14 -1.70 34.41
C ASP A 179 -6.37 -0.25 33.95
N LEU A 180 -5.51 0.65 34.45
CA LEU A 180 -5.51 2.05 34.02
C LEU A 180 -4.67 2.20 32.76
N VAL A 181 -5.31 2.59 31.66
CA VAL A 181 -4.66 2.78 30.35
C VAL A 181 -4.67 4.24 29.91
N GLN A 182 -3.59 4.68 29.25
CA GLN A 182 -3.46 6.01 28.67
C GLN A 182 -3.47 5.94 27.13
N ARG A 183 -3.81 7.05 26.49
CA ARG A 183 -3.71 7.17 25.03
C ARG A 183 -2.27 6.92 24.59
N GLY A 184 -2.07 5.88 23.79
CA GLY A 184 -0.76 5.44 23.30
C GLY A 184 -0.28 4.13 23.92
N ASP A 185 -0.91 3.65 25.00
CA ASP A 185 -0.63 2.32 25.53
C ASP A 185 -1.05 1.24 24.53
N ASN A 186 -0.24 0.19 24.44
CA ASN A 186 -0.54 -0.97 23.61
C ASN A 186 -1.51 -1.90 24.38
N LEU A 187 -2.74 -2.01 23.90
CA LEU A 187 -3.79 -2.79 24.56
C LEU A 187 -3.81 -4.25 24.09
N VAL A 188 -3.56 -4.49 22.80
CA VAL A 188 -3.79 -5.78 22.15
C VAL A 188 -2.75 -6.03 21.06
N LEU A 189 -2.15 -7.22 21.07
CA LEU A 189 -1.35 -7.74 19.97
C LEU A 189 -2.21 -8.65 19.09
N LEU A 190 -2.45 -8.20 17.86
CA LEU A 190 -3.07 -9.03 16.83
C LEU A 190 -2.00 -9.98 16.27
N VAL A 191 -2.09 -11.26 16.62
CA VAL A 191 -1.22 -12.29 16.06
C VAL A 191 -1.78 -12.69 14.70
N PHE A 192 -1.28 -12.03 13.65
CA PHE A 192 -1.43 -12.54 12.30
C PHE A 192 -0.34 -13.58 12.08
N GLU A 193 -0.70 -14.85 12.06
CA GLU A 193 0.16 -15.87 11.47
C GLU A 193 0.27 -15.58 9.97
N ARG A 194 1.22 -14.73 9.58
CA ARG A 194 1.79 -14.84 8.23
C ARG A 194 2.55 -16.14 8.25
N THR A 195 1.98 -17.17 7.65
CA THR A 195 2.64 -18.44 7.36
C THR A 195 3.87 -18.14 6.51
N LYS A 196 5.00 -17.81 7.16
CA LYS A 196 6.31 -17.64 6.55
C LYS A 196 6.97 -19.02 6.39
N THR A 197 6.22 -20.03 5.94
CA THR A 197 6.79 -21.31 5.47
C THR A 197 5.70 -22.16 4.84
N GLY A 198 5.38 -21.84 3.59
CA GLY A 198 4.93 -22.81 2.59
C GLY A 198 5.86 -22.60 1.39
N ASP A 199 6.28 -23.68 0.75
CA ASP A 199 7.34 -23.74 -0.26
C ASP A 199 7.49 -22.46 -1.12
N ILE A 200 8.60 -21.76 -0.92
CA ILE A 200 8.98 -20.53 -1.61
C ILE A 200 9.60 -20.93 -2.95
N ILE A 201 8.79 -21.19 -3.97
CA ILE A 201 9.30 -21.08 -5.34
C ILE A 201 9.42 -19.58 -5.65
N GLN A 202 10.51 -19.05 -5.13
CA GLN A 202 11.19 -17.76 -5.26
C GLN A 202 10.60 -16.76 -6.28
N GLY A 203 9.89 -15.74 -5.77
CA GLY A 203 9.73 -14.43 -6.39
C GLY A 203 9.41 -14.37 -7.90
N LEU A 204 10.38 -13.92 -8.71
CA LEU A 204 10.18 -13.63 -10.14
C LEU A 204 9.76 -14.86 -10.98
N PRO A 205 10.37 -16.05 -10.84
CA PRO A 205 9.89 -17.28 -11.48
C PRO A 205 8.39 -17.56 -11.30
N ARG A 206 7.83 -17.29 -10.12
CA ARG A 206 6.39 -17.48 -9.86
C ARG A 206 5.56 -16.44 -10.61
N ILE A 207 6.02 -15.19 -10.68
CA ILE A 207 5.37 -14.15 -11.47
C ILE A 207 5.44 -14.49 -12.97
N GLU A 208 6.56 -15.01 -13.47
CA GLU A 208 6.69 -15.47 -14.85
C GLU A 208 5.71 -16.62 -15.14
N GLU A 209 5.59 -17.60 -14.23
CA GLU A 209 4.65 -18.70 -14.36
C GLU A 209 3.20 -18.21 -14.47
N LEU A 210 2.81 -17.25 -13.62
CA LEU A 210 1.47 -16.65 -13.60
C LEU A 210 1.19 -15.83 -14.86
N LEU A 211 2.12 -14.95 -15.27
CA LEU A 211 1.94 -14.06 -16.43
C LEU A 211 2.08 -14.78 -17.77
N GLU A 212 2.81 -15.90 -17.82
CA GLU A 212 2.80 -16.78 -18.98
C GLU A 212 1.64 -17.79 -18.95
N ALA A 213 0.75 -17.69 -17.95
CA ALA A 213 -0.39 -18.58 -17.74
C ALA A 213 0.00 -20.06 -17.84
N ARG A 214 1.13 -20.45 -17.25
CA ARG A 214 1.60 -21.84 -17.29
C ARG A 214 0.76 -22.71 -16.36
N LYS A 215 0.57 -23.97 -16.73
CA LYS A 215 -0.14 -24.95 -15.88
C LYS A 215 0.79 -25.38 -14.74
N PRO A 216 0.35 -25.24 -13.47
CA PRO A 216 1.13 -25.72 -12.34
C PRO A 216 1.33 -27.25 -12.40
N ARG A 217 2.48 -27.74 -11.92
CA ARG A 217 2.78 -29.19 -11.90
C ARG A 217 1.86 -29.96 -10.95
N GLU A 218 1.61 -29.39 -9.78
CA GLU A 218 0.75 -29.95 -8.73
C GLU A 218 -0.46 -29.01 -8.54
N ALA A 219 -1.31 -28.94 -9.57
CA ALA A 219 -2.51 -28.11 -9.51
C ALA A 219 -3.52 -28.66 -8.51
N CYS A 220 -4.12 -27.80 -7.71
CA CYS A 220 -5.23 -28.19 -6.84
C CYS A 220 -6.47 -28.55 -7.65
N VAL A 221 -7.29 -29.44 -7.09
CA VAL A 221 -8.58 -29.80 -7.68
C VAL A 221 -9.60 -28.72 -7.32
N LEU A 222 -10.28 -28.17 -8.33
CA LEU A 222 -11.33 -27.15 -8.16
C LEU A 222 -12.73 -27.78 -8.21
N ALA A 223 -13.65 -27.25 -7.42
CA ALA A 223 -15.06 -27.59 -7.47
C ALA A 223 -15.68 -27.09 -8.78
N GLU A 224 -16.23 -27.98 -9.60
CA GLU A 224 -16.83 -27.58 -10.89
C GLU A 224 -18.21 -26.92 -10.73
N ARG A 225 -18.94 -27.29 -9.68
CA ARG A 225 -20.29 -26.83 -9.37
C ARG A 225 -20.39 -26.53 -7.88
N ALA A 226 -21.32 -25.63 -7.54
CA ALA A 226 -21.66 -25.37 -6.15
C ALA A 226 -22.47 -26.53 -5.56
N GLY A 227 -22.24 -26.85 -4.29
CA GLY A 227 -22.90 -27.96 -3.62
C GLY A 227 -22.38 -28.23 -2.22
N THR A 228 -22.80 -29.35 -1.63
CA THR A 228 -22.29 -29.80 -0.34
C THR A 228 -21.22 -30.86 -0.56
N ALA A 229 -20.01 -30.63 -0.04
CA ALA A 229 -18.93 -31.58 -0.13
C ALA A 229 -19.10 -32.72 0.87
N GLN A 230 -18.88 -33.94 0.41
CA GLN A 230 -18.83 -35.16 1.19
C GLN A 230 -17.43 -35.77 1.06
N VAL A 231 -16.75 -35.92 2.19
CA VAL A 231 -15.35 -36.40 2.22
C VAL A 231 -15.32 -37.73 2.95
N VAL A 232 -14.94 -38.80 2.25
CA VAL A 232 -14.84 -40.15 2.80
C VAL A 232 -13.37 -40.54 2.89
N TYR A 233 -12.91 -40.77 4.12
CA TYR A 233 -11.56 -41.27 4.39
C TYR A 233 -11.58 -42.81 4.36
N GLY A 234 -10.89 -43.40 3.39
CA GLY A 234 -10.71 -44.85 3.26
C GLY A 234 -9.67 -45.40 4.24
N GLU A 235 -9.68 -46.72 4.43
CA GLU A 235 -8.73 -47.42 5.32
C GLU A 235 -7.27 -47.41 4.80
N ASP A 236 -7.07 -47.15 3.50
CA ASP A 236 -5.78 -47.13 2.81
C ASP A 236 -5.20 -45.71 2.62
N ASP A 237 -5.55 -44.75 3.49
CA ASP A 237 -5.15 -43.32 3.39
C ASP A 237 -5.65 -42.62 2.10
N SER A 238 -6.55 -43.28 1.36
CA SER A 238 -7.23 -42.73 0.18
C SER A 238 -8.39 -41.84 0.61
N VAL A 239 -8.40 -40.58 0.15
CA VAL A 239 -9.51 -39.66 0.39
C VAL A 239 -10.38 -39.56 -0.86
N GLU A 240 -11.65 -39.96 -0.75
CA GLU A 240 -12.65 -39.74 -1.79
C GLU A 240 -13.42 -38.45 -1.48
N VAL A 241 -13.43 -37.51 -2.42
CA VAL A 241 -14.23 -36.28 -2.33
C VAL A 241 -15.36 -36.33 -3.33
N LYS A 242 -16.58 -36.11 -2.86
CA LYS A 242 -17.78 -36.03 -3.70
C LYS A 242 -18.50 -34.72 -3.43
N VAL A 243 -19.00 -34.05 -4.45
CA VAL A 243 -19.84 -32.85 -4.27
C VAL A 243 -21.27 -33.20 -4.67
N ILE A 244 -22.19 -32.97 -3.75
CA ILE A 244 -23.63 -33.14 -3.95
C ILE A 244 -24.19 -31.79 -4.42
N GLU A 245 -24.56 -31.72 -5.69
CA GLU A 245 -25.16 -30.54 -6.31
C GLU A 245 -26.60 -30.31 -5.80
N SER A 246 -27.14 -29.10 -5.99
CA SER A 246 -28.53 -28.75 -5.64
C SER A 246 -29.58 -29.67 -6.26
N ASP A 247 -29.25 -30.24 -7.42
CA ASP A 247 -30.14 -31.09 -8.21
C ASP A 247 -30.10 -32.55 -7.76
N GLY A 248 -29.29 -32.87 -6.73
CA GLY A 248 -29.07 -34.21 -6.20
C GLY A 248 -28.07 -35.04 -7.02
N ASN A 249 -27.43 -34.45 -8.02
CA ASN A 249 -26.35 -35.08 -8.76
C ASN A 249 -25.08 -35.15 -7.90
N LEU A 250 -24.41 -36.29 -7.93
CA LEU A 250 -23.13 -36.53 -7.25
C LEU A 250 -22.00 -36.49 -8.28
N ARG A 251 -21.05 -35.59 -8.08
CA ARG A 251 -19.78 -35.59 -8.81
C ARG A 251 -18.66 -36.08 -7.93
N GLU A 252 -17.90 -37.04 -8.42
CA GLU A 252 -16.74 -37.60 -7.73
C GLU A 252 -15.45 -36.93 -8.25
N TYR A 253 -14.62 -36.47 -7.33
CA TYR A 253 -13.34 -35.84 -7.60
C TYR A 253 -12.22 -36.82 -7.24
N GLN A 254 -11.35 -37.09 -8.21
CA GLN A 254 -10.18 -37.95 -8.03
C GLN A 254 -9.02 -37.11 -7.48
N ILE A 255 -8.47 -37.53 -6.35
CA ILE A 255 -7.36 -36.83 -5.68
C ILE A 255 -6.08 -37.61 -5.91
N ASN A 256 -5.03 -36.92 -6.36
CA ASN A 256 -3.75 -37.57 -6.59
C ASN A 256 -3.04 -37.88 -5.27
N PRO A 257 -2.27 -38.98 -5.18
CA PRO A 257 -1.49 -39.30 -3.98
C PRO A 257 -0.54 -38.15 -3.63
N GLY A 258 -0.61 -37.65 -2.39
CA GLY A 258 0.20 -36.53 -1.90
C GLY A 258 -0.51 -35.17 -1.83
N GLN A 259 -1.72 -35.06 -2.40
CA GLN A 259 -2.55 -33.87 -2.24
C GLN A 259 -3.43 -33.98 -0.99
N ASN A 260 -3.39 -32.94 -0.15
CA ASN A 260 -4.21 -32.91 1.06
C ASN A 260 -5.55 -32.22 0.77
N VAL A 261 -6.64 -32.78 1.28
CA VAL A 261 -7.96 -32.16 1.20
C VAL A 261 -8.06 -31.02 2.21
N ILE A 262 -8.49 -29.83 1.76
CA ILE A 262 -8.63 -28.65 2.62
C ILE A 262 -10.05 -28.43 3.14
N ILE A 263 -11.04 -29.05 2.49
CA ILE A 263 -12.46 -28.93 2.82
C ILE A 263 -12.88 -29.96 3.87
N SER A 264 -13.89 -29.62 4.67
CA SER A 264 -14.48 -30.53 5.67
C SER A 264 -15.69 -31.29 5.12
N ASP A 265 -15.97 -32.47 5.69
CA ASP A 265 -17.20 -33.22 5.38
C ASP A 265 -18.46 -32.40 5.77
N GLY A 266 -19.39 -32.25 4.84
CA GLY A 266 -20.61 -31.45 5.01
C GLY A 266 -20.45 -29.94 4.74
N GLN A 267 -19.28 -29.47 4.32
CA GLN A 267 -19.06 -28.06 3.97
C GLN A 267 -19.79 -27.68 2.68
N GLU A 268 -20.43 -26.51 2.64
CA GLU A 268 -20.91 -25.92 1.39
C GLU A 268 -19.75 -25.32 0.60
N VAL A 269 -19.61 -25.74 -0.65
CA VAL A 269 -18.58 -25.27 -1.58
C VAL A 269 -19.20 -24.56 -2.77
N THR A 270 -18.52 -23.54 -3.26
CA THR A 270 -18.88 -22.77 -4.45
C THR A 270 -18.13 -23.27 -5.70
N ALA A 271 -18.66 -22.96 -6.89
CA ALA A 271 -17.94 -23.28 -8.12
C ALA A 271 -16.63 -22.48 -8.20
N GLY A 272 -15.54 -23.16 -8.57
CA GLY A 272 -14.17 -22.60 -8.59
C GLY A 272 -13.44 -22.66 -7.26
N GLU A 273 -14.07 -23.15 -6.18
CA GLU A 273 -13.43 -23.29 -4.88
C GLU A 273 -12.42 -24.44 -4.84
N ARG A 274 -11.32 -24.25 -4.10
CA ARG A 274 -10.24 -25.24 -4.00
C ARG A 274 -10.68 -26.37 -3.07
N LEU A 275 -10.60 -27.62 -3.55
CA LEU A 275 -10.92 -28.81 -2.77
C LEU A 275 -9.66 -29.40 -2.11
N THR A 276 -8.50 -29.26 -2.76
CA THR A 276 -7.20 -29.75 -2.28
C THR A 276 -6.19 -28.61 -2.11
N ASP A 277 -5.08 -28.92 -1.46
CA ASP A 277 -3.90 -28.06 -1.43
C ASP A 277 -3.24 -27.94 -2.82
N GLY A 278 -2.31 -26.97 -2.93
CA GLY A 278 -1.60 -26.65 -4.17
C GLY A 278 -2.15 -25.44 -4.94
N PRO A 279 -1.38 -24.88 -5.89
CA PRO A 279 -1.78 -23.73 -6.70
C PRO A 279 -2.99 -24.03 -7.59
N ALA A 280 -3.90 -23.06 -7.74
CA ALA A 280 -4.99 -23.16 -8.70
C ALA A 280 -4.50 -22.94 -10.13
N ASN A 281 -4.98 -23.76 -11.06
CA ASN A 281 -4.71 -23.60 -12.48
C ASN A 281 -5.66 -22.53 -13.07
N PRO A 282 -5.15 -21.40 -13.60
CA PRO A 282 -6.00 -20.32 -14.08
C PRO A 282 -6.82 -20.70 -15.32
N HIS A 283 -6.37 -21.67 -16.13
CA HIS A 283 -7.14 -22.16 -17.29
C HIS A 283 -8.37 -22.96 -16.85
N GLU A 284 -8.19 -23.84 -15.87
CA GLU A 284 -9.29 -24.64 -15.31
C GLU A 284 -10.27 -23.76 -14.55
N LEU A 285 -9.77 -22.77 -13.81
CA LEU A 285 -10.61 -21.77 -13.16
C LEU A 285 -11.51 -21.03 -14.16
N LEU A 286 -10.94 -20.58 -15.30
CA LEU A 286 -11.73 -19.93 -16.35
C LEU A 286 -12.81 -20.87 -16.90
N GLU A 287 -12.46 -22.11 -17.20
CA GLU A 287 -13.38 -23.10 -17.77
C GLU A 287 -14.52 -23.45 -16.81
N VAL A 288 -14.20 -23.66 -15.53
CA VAL A 288 -15.18 -23.94 -14.47
C VAL A 288 -16.13 -22.77 -14.30
N MET A 289 -15.61 -21.55 -14.15
CA MET A 289 -16.44 -20.36 -13.97
C MET A 289 -17.28 -20.06 -15.20
N PHE A 290 -16.77 -20.28 -16.41
CA PHE A 290 -17.53 -20.10 -17.62
C PHE A 290 -18.69 -21.11 -17.72
N LYS A 291 -18.44 -22.40 -17.44
CA LYS A 291 -19.49 -23.44 -17.40
C LYS A 291 -20.51 -23.23 -16.28
N ALA A 292 -20.07 -22.71 -15.13
CA ALA A 292 -20.92 -22.29 -14.01
C ALA A 292 -21.91 -21.21 -14.44
N ASN A 293 -21.38 -20.13 -15.03
CA ASN A 293 -22.18 -18.97 -15.40
C ASN A 293 -23.03 -19.20 -16.65
N ARG A 294 -22.58 -20.03 -17.61
CA ARG A 294 -23.29 -20.31 -18.87
C ARG A 294 -24.68 -20.95 -18.67
N GLU A 295 -24.91 -21.62 -17.55
CA GLU A 295 -26.23 -22.18 -17.23
C GLU A 295 -27.23 -21.12 -16.76
N THR A 296 -26.73 -20.01 -16.20
CA THR A 296 -27.56 -18.96 -15.60
C THR A 296 -27.65 -17.70 -16.49
N LEU A 297 -26.60 -17.41 -17.26
CA LEU A 297 -26.41 -16.18 -18.02
C LEU A 297 -26.16 -16.47 -19.52
N GLY A 298 -26.25 -15.45 -20.37
CA GLY A 298 -25.88 -15.55 -21.79
C GLY A 298 -24.38 -15.79 -22.00
N VAL A 299 -23.98 -16.15 -23.22
CA VAL A 299 -22.56 -16.45 -23.57
C VAL A 299 -21.64 -15.26 -23.27
N HIS A 300 -22.04 -14.06 -23.68
CA HIS A 300 -21.29 -12.83 -23.46
C HIS A 300 -21.14 -12.50 -21.97
N ASP A 301 -22.25 -12.43 -21.23
CA ASP A 301 -22.23 -12.08 -19.81
C ASP A 301 -21.47 -13.12 -18.98
N SER A 302 -21.62 -14.41 -19.31
CA SER A 302 -20.85 -15.50 -18.70
C SER A 302 -19.36 -15.34 -18.94
N SER A 303 -18.96 -14.95 -20.16
CA SER A 303 -17.56 -14.71 -20.52
C SER A 303 -16.97 -13.57 -19.70
N LEU A 304 -17.67 -12.44 -19.61
CA LEU A 304 -17.21 -11.28 -18.84
C LEU A 304 -17.08 -11.60 -17.34
N HIS A 305 -18.08 -12.28 -16.77
CA HIS A 305 -18.02 -12.70 -15.37
C HIS A 305 -16.87 -13.68 -15.12
N SER A 306 -16.70 -14.71 -15.96
CA SER A 306 -15.62 -15.67 -15.80
C SER A 306 -14.23 -15.05 -15.97
N LEU A 307 -14.08 -14.14 -16.94
CA LEU A 307 -12.83 -13.42 -17.15
C LEU A 307 -12.53 -12.53 -15.95
N ARG A 308 -13.52 -11.81 -15.40
CA ARG A 308 -13.33 -10.97 -14.21
C ARG A 308 -12.82 -11.78 -13.01
N GLU A 309 -13.38 -12.96 -12.75
CA GLU A 309 -12.94 -13.82 -11.65
C GLU A 309 -11.48 -14.27 -11.85
N VAL A 310 -11.11 -14.67 -13.06
CA VAL A 310 -9.72 -15.04 -13.38
C VAL A 310 -8.78 -13.83 -13.31
N GLN A 311 -9.22 -12.65 -13.75
CA GLN A 311 -8.44 -11.42 -13.65
C GLN A 311 -8.16 -11.06 -12.19
N MET A 312 -9.17 -11.10 -11.32
CA MET A 312 -9.01 -10.86 -9.89
C MET A 312 -8.08 -11.90 -9.25
N PHE A 313 -8.22 -13.17 -9.61
CA PHE A 313 -7.33 -14.23 -9.17
C PHE A 313 -5.86 -13.94 -9.54
N LEU A 314 -5.58 -13.61 -10.80
CA LEU A 314 -4.23 -13.31 -11.27
C LEU A 314 -3.64 -12.07 -10.59
N VAL A 315 -4.43 -11.01 -10.44
CA VAL A 315 -4.00 -9.78 -9.75
C VAL A 315 -3.64 -10.08 -8.30
N ASN A 316 -4.50 -10.81 -7.58
CA ASN A 316 -4.26 -11.16 -6.17
C ASN A 316 -3.03 -12.06 -5.99
N GLU A 317 -2.84 -13.07 -6.84
CA GLU A 317 -1.68 -13.95 -6.77
C GLU A 317 -0.38 -13.20 -7.05
N VAL A 318 -0.32 -12.39 -8.11
CA VAL A 318 0.87 -11.59 -8.43
C VAL A 318 1.16 -10.56 -7.33
N GLN A 319 0.11 -9.90 -6.81
CA GLN A 319 0.23 -8.92 -5.73
C GLN A 319 0.73 -9.55 -4.43
N SER A 320 0.24 -10.74 -4.07
CA SER A 320 0.71 -11.51 -2.91
C SER A 320 2.21 -11.80 -3.00
N VAL A 321 2.70 -12.17 -4.20
CA VAL A 321 4.12 -12.43 -4.44
C VAL A 321 4.96 -11.15 -4.29
N TYR A 322 4.52 -10.00 -4.82
CA TYR A 322 5.21 -8.72 -4.63
C TYR A 322 5.22 -8.26 -3.16
N GLN A 323 4.08 -8.36 -2.47
CA GLN A 323 3.94 -8.00 -1.06
C GLN A 323 4.79 -8.90 -0.16
N SER A 324 4.93 -10.19 -0.48
CA SER A 324 5.81 -11.11 0.25
C SER A 324 7.29 -10.73 0.16
N GLN A 325 7.67 -10.07 -0.95
CA GLN A 325 9.01 -9.51 -1.18
C GLN A 325 9.17 -8.09 -0.62
N GLY A 326 8.11 -7.52 -0.04
CA GLY A 326 8.11 -6.16 0.51
C GLY A 326 8.08 -5.04 -0.54
N ILE A 327 7.69 -5.37 -1.79
CA ILE A 327 7.52 -4.40 -2.87
C ILE A 327 6.05 -4.02 -2.95
N ASP A 328 5.75 -2.73 -2.83
CA ASP A 328 4.39 -2.20 -2.97
C ASP A 328 4.17 -1.71 -4.41
N ILE A 329 3.22 -2.34 -5.11
CA ILE A 329 2.82 -1.99 -6.48
C ILE A 329 1.31 -1.79 -6.47
N SER A 330 0.84 -0.75 -7.16
CA SER A 330 -0.59 -0.53 -7.34
C SER A 330 -1.18 -1.54 -8.32
N ASP A 331 -2.32 -2.13 -7.94
CA ASP A 331 -3.06 -3.14 -8.71
C ASP A 331 -3.30 -2.73 -10.17
N LYS A 332 -3.53 -1.43 -10.43
CA LYS A 332 -3.75 -0.89 -11.78
C LYS A 332 -2.68 -1.29 -12.80
N HIS A 333 -1.42 -1.45 -12.35
CA HIS A 333 -0.34 -1.83 -13.25
C HIS A 333 -0.44 -3.29 -13.67
N ILE A 334 -0.83 -4.16 -12.74
CA ILE A 334 -1.02 -5.60 -12.98
C ILE A 334 -2.28 -5.81 -13.81
N GLU A 335 -3.36 -5.08 -13.52
CA GLU A 335 -4.62 -5.11 -14.27
C GLU A 335 -4.42 -4.81 -15.76
N VAL A 336 -3.56 -3.84 -16.10
CA VAL A 336 -3.25 -3.51 -17.50
C VAL A 336 -2.63 -4.70 -18.23
N VAL A 337 -1.75 -5.45 -17.57
CA VAL A 337 -1.12 -6.65 -18.16
C VAL A 337 -2.12 -7.79 -18.27
N VAL A 338 -2.86 -8.06 -17.19
CA VAL A 338 -3.84 -9.14 -17.12
C VAL A 338 -5.00 -8.91 -18.11
N ARG A 339 -5.37 -7.66 -18.40
CA ARG A 339 -6.31 -7.31 -19.47
C ARG A 339 -5.83 -7.77 -20.84
N GLN A 340 -4.54 -7.69 -21.15
CA GLN A 340 -3.98 -8.17 -22.43
C GLN A 340 -3.99 -9.70 -22.51
N MET A 341 -3.87 -10.39 -21.38
CA MET A 341 -3.92 -11.86 -21.32
C MET A 341 -5.34 -12.42 -21.56
N THR A 342 -6.38 -11.59 -21.35
CA THR A 342 -7.79 -11.99 -21.29
C THR A 342 -8.65 -11.38 -22.40
N SER A 343 -8.04 -10.84 -23.47
CA SER A 343 -8.78 -10.12 -24.52
C SER A 343 -9.36 -11.00 -25.62
N LYS A 344 -8.88 -12.24 -25.77
CA LYS A 344 -9.26 -13.14 -26.88
C LYS A 344 -10.30 -14.19 -26.48
N ALA A 345 -11.10 -14.60 -27.46
CA ALA A 345 -11.97 -15.76 -27.40
C ALA A 345 -11.66 -16.73 -28.53
N ARG A 346 -11.89 -18.03 -28.30
CA ARG A 346 -11.82 -19.06 -29.33
C ARG A 346 -13.22 -19.32 -29.86
N ILE A 347 -13.36 -19.31 -31.17
CA ILE A 347 -14.63 -19.65 -31.83
C ILE A 347 -14.84 -21.17 -31.78
N ASP A 348 -15.98 -21.59 -31.26
CA ASP A 348 -16.38 -23.00 -31.22
C ASP A 348 -17.26 -23.34 -32.43
N ASP A 349 -18.22 -22.46 -32.76
CA ASP A 349 -19.04 -22.54 -33.97
C ASP A 349 -19.17 -21.15 -34.60
N GLY A 350 -18.92 -21.04 -35.91
CA GLY A 350 -18.99 -19.77 -36.64
C GLY A 350 -20.41 -19.32 -36.96
N GLY A 351 -21.41 -20.21 -36.88
CA GLY A 351 -22.79 -19.88 -37.26
C GLY A 351 -22.87 -19.36 -38.70
N ASP A 352 -23.61 -18.27 -38.91
CA ASP A 352 -23.71 -17.58 -40.21
C ASP A 352 -22.68 -16.44 -40.37
N THR A 353 -21.71 -16.33 -39.45
CA THR A 353 -20.65 -15.32 -39.52
C THR A 353 -19.52 -15.75 -40.48
N THR A 354 -18.54 -14.86 -40.67
CA THR A 354 -17.32 -15.16 -41.44
C THR A 354 -16.23 -15.87 -40.62
N MET A 355 -16.48 -16.14 -39.33
CA MET A 355 -15.47 -16.69 -38.42
C MET A 355 -15.35 -18.20 -38.56
N LEU A 356 -14.14 -18.74 -38.38
CA LEU A 356 -13.88 -20.16 -38.49
C LEU A 356 -13.77 -20.84 -37.11
N PRO A 357 -14.28 -22.08 -36.95
CA PRO A 357 -14.07 -22.85 -35.73
C PRO A 357 -12.57 -23.02 -35.41
N GLY A 358 -12.19 -22.73 -34.17
CA GLY A 358 -10.82 -22.76 -33.68
C GLY A 358 -10.03 -21.45 -33.84
N GLU A 359 -10.57 -20.47 -34.55
CA GLU A 359 -9.96 -19.14 -34.71
C GLU A 359 -9.92 -18.38 -33.36
N LEU A 360 -8.85 -17.61 -33.14
CA LEU A 360 -8.69 -16.73 -31.97
C LEU A 360 -8.98 -15.29 -32.38
N VAL A 361 -10.08 -14.73 -31.86
CA VAL A 361 -10.56 -13.39 -32.20
C VAL A 361 -10.67 -12.55 -30.93
N GLU A 362 -10.53 -11.23 -31.03
CA GLU A 362 -10.80 -10.33 -29.90
C GLU A 362 -12.25 -10.46 -29.44
N LEU A 363 -12.47 -10.63 -28.13
CA LEU A 363 -13.79 -10.83 -27.54
C LEU A 363 -14.78 -9.72 -27.97
N TYR A 364 -14.31 -8.48 -27.97
CA TYR A 364 -15.11 -7.32 -28.39
C TYR A 364 -15.52 -7.38 -29.87
N GLN A 365 -14.64 -7.88 -30.74
CA GLN A 365 -14.93 -8.00 -32.17
C GLN A 365 -15.96 -9.11 -32.43
N VAL A 366 -15.85 -10.25 -31.72
CA VAL A 366 -16.84 -11.33 -31.81
C VAL A 366 -18.22 -10.82 -31.40
N GLU A 367 -18.30 -10.04 -30.32
CA GLU A 367 -19.57 -9.49 -29.85
C GLU A 367 -20.18 -8.50 -30.84
N GLN A 368 -19.39 -7.59 -31.43
CA GLN A 368 -19.88 -6.68 -32.46
C GLN A 368 -20.47 -7.41 -33.67
N VAL A 369 -19.80 -8.48 -34.11
CA VAL A 369 -20.28 -9.29 -35.24
C VAL A 369 -21.56 -10.03 -34.85
N ASN A 370 -21.62 -10.58 -33.64
CA ASN A 370 -22.81 -11.27 -33.14
C ASN A 370 -24.01 -10.32 -32.98
N GLU A 371 -23.81 -9.10 -32.49
CA GLU A 371 -24.86 -8.08 -32.42
C GLU A 371 -25.39 -7.73 -33.82
N ALA A 372 -24.49 -7.54 -34.79
CA ALA A 372 -24.87 -7.30 -36.18
C ALA A 372 -25.65 -8.47 -36.79
N MET A 373 -25.25 -9.72 -36.52
CA MET A 373 -25.97 -10.91 -36.99
C MET A 373 -27.34 -11.07 -36.32
N SER A 374 -27.44 -10.76 -35.03
CA SER A 374 -28.72 -10.78 -34.32
C SER A 374 -29.72 -9.78 -34.92
N ILE A 375 -29.26 -8.64 -35.43
CA ILE A 375 -30.10 -7.64 -36.12
C ILE A 375 -30.55 -8.14 -37.48
N THR A 376 -29.67 -8.79 -38.24
CA THR A 376 -30.00 -9.33 -39.58
C THR A 376 -30.76 -10.64 -39.54
N GLY A 377 -30.88 -11.26 -38.37
CA GLY A 377 -31.60 -12.53 -38.14
C GLY A 377 -30.79 -13.77 -38.50
N GLY A 378 -29.46 -13.64 -38.64
CA GLY A 378 -28.55 -14.77 -38.81
C GLY A 378 -28.19 -15.45 -37.49
N ALA A 379 -27.68 -16.68 -37.55
CA ALA A 379 -27.17 -17.38 -36.37
C ALA A 379 -25.85 -16.74 -35.89
N PRO A 380 -25.75 -16.26 -34.63
CA PRO A 380 -24.52 -15.73 -34.07
C PRO A 380 -23.47 -16.82 -33.89
N ALA A 381 -22.19 -16.43 -33.82
CA ALA A 381 -21.09 -17.34 -33.53
C ALA A 381 -21.06 -17.72 -32.03
N GLU A 382 -20.84 -19.00 -31.74
CA GLU A 382 -20.53 -19.47 -30.39
C GLU A 382 -19.02 -19.44 -30.13
N TYR A 383 -18.64 -18.98 -28.95
CA TYR A 383 -17.24 -18.85 -28.55
C TYR A 383 -17.03 -19.17 -27.08
N THR A 384 -15.80 -19.52 -26.74
CA THR A 384 -15.33 -19.73 -25.37
C THR A 384 -14.17 -18.76 -25.08
N PRO A 385 -14.21 -17.99 -23.99
CA PRO A 385 -13.11 -17.09 -23.62
C PRO A 385 -11.83 -17.89 -23.36
N VAL A 386 -10.68 -17.35 -23.72
CA VAL A 386 -9.39 -18.02 -23.52
C VAL A 386 -8.38 -17.13 -22.80
N LEU A 387 -7.63 -17.73 -21.89
CA LEU A 387 -6.49 -17.09 -21.24
C LEU A 387 -5.23 -17.38 -22.05
N LEU A 388 -4.47 -16.34 -22.40
CA LEU A 388 -3.19 -16.45 -23.09
C LEU A 388 -2.06 -15.91 -22.19
N GLY A 389 -0.91 -16.58 -22.19
CA GLY A 389 0.32 -16.03 -21.61
C GLY A 389 0.79 -14.79 -22.36
N ILE A 390 1.53 -13.90 -21.70
CA ILE A 390 2.00 -12.63 -22.28
C ILE A 390 2.76 -12.81 -23.61
N THR A 391 3.56 -13.88 -23.75
CA THR A 391 4.30 -14.17 -25.00
C THR A 391 3.33 -14.52 -26.12
N LYS A 392 2.38 -15.42 -25.84
CA LYS A 392 1.37 -15.84 -26.81
C LYS A 392 0.39 -14.73 -27.17
N ALA A 393 -0.02 -13.91 -26.20
CA ALA A 393 -0.88 -12.75 -26.43
C ALA A 393 -0.17 -11.72 -27.35
N SER A 394 1.12 -11.46 -27.11
CA SER A 394 1.92 -10.52 -27.93
C SER A 394 2.10 -10.97 -29.37
N LEU A 395 2.24 -12.29 -29.60
CA LEU A 395 2.33 -12.88 -30.94
C LEU A 395 0.99 -12.88 -31.70
N ASN A 396 -0.15 -12.84 -30.99
CA ASN A 396 -1.50 -12.83 -31.56
C ASN A 396 -2.13 -11.43 -31.55
N THR A 397 -1.32 -10.38 -31.64
CA THR A 397 -1.79 -9.01 -31.83
C THR A 397 -2.24 -8.78 -33.27
N ASP A 398 -3.18 -7.86 -33.48
CA ASP A 398 -3.73 -7.59 -34.83
C ASP A 398 -2.67 -6.99 -35.79
N SER A 399 -1.66 -6.35 -35.22
CA SER A 399 -0.54 -5.77 -35.96
C SER A 399 0.58 -6.78 -36.15
N PHE A 400 0.74 -7.22 -37.39
CA PHE A 400 1.82 -8.14 -37.73
C PHE A 400 3.19 -7.45 -37.64
N ILE A 401 3.25 -6.11 -37.79
CA ILE A 401 4.51 -5.35 -37.64
C ILE A 401 4.96 -5.37 -36.19
N SER A 402 4.04 -5.13 -35.25
CA SER A 402 4.31 -5.19 -33.82
C SER A 402 4.61 -6.62 -33.38
N ALA A 403 3.85 -7.62 -33.83
CA ALA A 403 4.10 -9.03 -33.51
C ALA A 403 5.45 -9.50 -34.03
N ALA A 404 5.80 -9.19 -35.30
CA ALA A 404 7.08 -9.57 -35.88
C ALA A 404 8.28 -8.90 -35.17
N SER A 405 8.10 -7.71 -34.60
CA SER A 405 9.16 -7.05 -33.82
C SER A 405 9.46 -7.72 -32.47
N PHE A 406 8.55 -8.57 -31.97
CA PHE A 406 8.71 -9.24 -30.68
C PHE A 406 9.52 -10.53 -30.81
N GLN A 407 8.98 -11.55 -31.48
CA GLN A 407 9.60 -12.86 -31.69
C GLN A 407 9.07 -13.52 -32.98
N GLU A 408 9.69 -14.64 -33.39
CA GLU A 408 9.21 -15.50 -34.50
C GLU A 408 8.95 -14.76 -35.83
N THR A 409 9.78 -13.77 -36.16
CA THR A 409 9.67 -12.87 -37.33
C THR A 409 9.26 -13.59 -38.62
N THR A 410 9.94 -14.69 -38.96
CA THR A 410 9.69 -15.46 -40.19
C THR A 410 8.29 -16.06 -40.22
N ARG A 411 7.81 -16.63 -39.10
CA ARG A 411 6.48 -17.23 -39.02
C ARG A 411 5.40 -16.17 -39.20
N VAL A 412 5.50 -15.08 -38.43
CA VAL A 412 4.52 -13.98 -38.44
C VAL A 412 4.42 -13.33 -39.81
N LEU A 413 5.54 -13.03 -40.46
CA LEU A 413 5.54 -12.40 -41.79
C LEU A 413 5.02 -13.35 -42.89
N THR A 414 5.29 -14.65 -42.77
CA THR A 414 4.79 -15.64 -43.73
C THR A 414 3.27 -15.78 -43.64
N GLU A 415 2.74 -15.85 -42.41
CA GLU A 415 1.31 -15.90 -42.14
C GLU A 415 0.60 -14.63 -42.65
N ALA A 416 1.12 -13.45 -42.34
CA ALA A 416 0.59 -12.18 -42.84
C ALA A 416 0.62 -12.08 -44.37
N ALA A 417 1.66 -12.60 -45.03
CA ALA A 417 1.76 -12.63 -46.48
C ALA A 417 0.77 -13.61 -47.14
N ILE A 418 0.52 -14.77 -46.51
CA ILE A 418 -0.48 -15.74 -46.97
C ILE A 418 -1.90 -15.18 -46.84
N GLU A 419 -2.19 -14.53 -45.72
CA GLU A 419 -3.50 -13.92 -45.45
C GLU A 419 -3.73 -12.61 -46.24
N GLY A 420 -2.66 -12.00 -46.74
CA GLY A 420 -2.73 -10.65 -47.33
C GLY A 420 -3.12 -9.58 -46.30
N LYS A 421 -2.68 -9.75 -45.05
CA LYS A 421 -3.02 -8.85 -43.93
C LYS A 421 -2.54 -7.42 -44.18
N SER A 422 -3.37 -6.46 -43.82
CA SER A 422 -3.06 -5.02 -43.86
C SER A 422 -3.02 -4.45 -42.46
N ASP A 423 -1.97 -3.68 -42.14
CA ASP A 423 -1.77 -3.08 -40.81
C ASP A 423 -2.28 -1.64 -40.78
N TRP A 424 -3.09 -1.31 -39.77
CA TRP A 424 -3.70 0.02 -39.60
C TRP A 424 -2.84 0.99 -38.77
N LEU A 425 -1.68 0.55 -38.27
CA LEU A 425 -0.72 1.39 -37.53
C LEU A 425 -1.34 2.11 -36.33
N ARG A 426 -2.15 1.41 -35.53
CA ARG A 426 -2.83 1.97 -34.35
C ARG A 426 -1.95 1.95 -33.10
N GLY A 427 -0.95 1.07 -33.07
CA GLY A 427 -0.06 0.86 -31.94
C GLY A 427 1.14 1.81 -31.91
N LEU A 428 1.78 1.87 -30.74
CA LEU A 428 3.00 2.64 -30.52
C LEU A 428 4.17 2.07 -31.36
N LYS A 429 4.39 0.75 -31.30
CA LYS A 429 5.54 0.09 -31.95
C LYS A 429 5.52 0.23 -33.47
N GLU A 430 4.37 -0.01 -34.11
CA GLU A 430 4.21 0.18 -35.57
C GLU A 430 4.66 1.56 -36.03
N LYS A 431 4.20 2.60 -35.33
CA LYS A 431 4.50 4.00 -35.69
C LYS A 431 5.97 4.33 -35.49
N VAL A 432 6.58 3.85 -34.40
CA VAL A 432 8.02 4.00 -34.15
C VAL A 432 8.83 3.34 -35.25
N ILE A 433 8.52 2.10 -35.64
CA ILE A 433 9.26 1.35 -36.67
C ILE A 433 9.18 2.06 -38.03
N ILE A 434 8.03 2.66 -38.35
CA ILE A 434 7.82 3.37 -39.62
C ILE A 434 8.35 4.81 -39.57
N GLY A 435 8.64 5.37 -38.39
CA GLY A 435 9.10 6.74 -38.21
C GLY A 435 7.98 7.78 -38.28
N ARG A 436 6.77 7.43 -37.83
CA ARG A 436 5.64 8.36 -37.66
C ARG A 436 5.46 8.73 -36.19
N LEU A 437 4.72 9.82 -35.94
CA LEU A 437 4.35 10.23 -34.58
C LEU A 437 3.59 9.09 -33.87
N ILE A 438 3.91 8.89 -32.60
CA ILE A 438 3.24 7.88 -31.76
C ILE A 438 1.88 8.41 -31.28
N PRO A 439 0.83 7.57 -31.18
CA PRO A 439 -0.49 7.98 -30.72
C PRO A 439 -0.55 8.04 -29.18
N ALA A 440 0.42 8.71 -28.56
CA ALA A 440 0.47 8.95 -27.11
C ALA A 440 1.20 10.26 -26.80
N GLY A 441 0.90 10.85 -25.65
CA GLY A 441 1.48 12.13 -25.25
C GLY A 441 1.13 13.24 -26.25
N THR A 442 2.15 13.99 -26.69
CA THR A 442 1.99 15.09 -27.65
C THR A 442 1.51 14.64 -29.03
N GLY A 443 1.71 13.38 -29.39
CA GLY A 443 1.26 12.84 -30.67
C GLY A 443 -0.20 12.35 -30.69
N PHE A 444 -0.88 12.30 -29.54
CA PHE A 444 -2.27 11.83 -29.46
C PHE A 444 -3.24 12.74 -30.24
N ASN A 445 -3.13 14.06 -30.05
CA ASN A 445 -4.04 15.04 -30.64
C ASN A 445 -3.97 15.10 -32.18
N ALA A 446 -2.79 14.84 -32.76
CA ALA A 446 -2.59 14.82 -34.21
C ALA A 446 -3.40 13.73 -34.92
N TYR A 447 -3.92 12.73 -34.19
CA TYR A 447 -4.71 11.64 -34.75
C TYR A 447 -6.22 11.76 -34.49
N GLU A 448 -6.67 12.54 -33.49
CA GLU A 448 -8.11 12.78 -33.29
C GLU A 448 -8.69 13.71 -34.36
N GLU A 449 -7.92 14.68 -34.86
CA GLU A 449 -8.38 15.65 -35.87
C GLU A 449 -8.71 15.03 -37.24
N ILE A 450 -8.23 13.82 -37.52
CA ILE A 450 -8.45 13.14 -38.81
C ILE A 450 -9.88 12.56 -38.93
N GLY A 451 -10.67 12.60 -37.85
CA GLY A 451 -12.07 12.15 -37.82
C GLY A 451 -13.10 13.11 -38.40
N SER A 452 -12.77 14.39 -38.65
CA SER A 452 -13.69 15.29 -39.36
C SER A 452 -13.51 15.13 -40.87
N PRO A 453 -14.55 14.72 -41.64
CA PRO A 453 -14.45 14.75 -43.08
C PRO A 453 -14.35 16.21 -43.51
N ASP A 454 -13.16 16.61 -43.99
CA ASP A 454 -12.95 17.88 -44.66
C ASP A 454 -13.90 17.97 -45.85
N VAL A 455 -15.03 18.66 -45.65
CA VAL A 455 -15.83 19.17 -46.75
C VAL A 455 -15.07 20.37 -47.27
N ASP A 456 -14.33 20.15 -48.36
CA ASP A 456 -13.68 21.17 -49.16
C ASP A 456 -14.73 22.18 -49.66
N LEU A 457 -14.91 23.26 -48.90
CA LEU A 457 -15.70 24.42 -49.28
C LEU A 457 -14.78 25.64 -49.36
N SER A 458 -14.13 25.73 -50.51
CA SER A 458 -13.75 27.02 -51.06
C SER A 458 -15.01 27.88 -51.26
N TYR A 459 -15.25 28.87 -50.39
CA TYR A 459 -15.90 30.14 -50.75
C TYR A 459 -15.79 31.18 -49.61
N GLU A 460 -15.55 32.41 -50.01
CA GLU A 460 -15.28 33.61 -49.21
C GLU A 460 -16.32 33.91 -48.10
N ALA A 461 -15.85 34.33 -46.92
CA ALA A 461 -16.57 35.28 -46.07
C ALA A 461 -15.63 36.07 -45.14
N ILE A 462 -15.66 37.39 -45.31
CA ILE A 462 -15.09 38.43 -44.44
C ILE A 462 -16.08 38.71 -43.28
N GLY A 463 -15.57 38.91 -42.05
CA GLY A 463 -16.31 39.43 -40.88
C GLY A 463 -15.78 38.86 -39.56
N VAL A 464 -14.80 39.46 -38.87
CA VAL A 464 -14.87 40.50 -37.80
C VAL A 464 -15.68 40.09 -36.55
N PHE A 465 -15.03 40.26 -35.38
CA PHE A 465 -15.45 40.11 -33.96
C PHE A 465 -15.35 38.68 -33.40
N ASP A 466 -14.82 38.41 -32.21
CA ASP A 466 -14.69 39.25 -31.01
C ASP A 466 -13.50 38.79 -30.14
N ASP A 467 -12.96 39.73 -29.38
CA ASP A 467 -11.85 39.60 -28.44
C ASP A 467 -12.41 39.05 -27.11
N ASP A 468 -11.80 37.98 -26.59
CA ASP A 468 -11.92 37.39 -25.23
C ASP A 468 -12.14 35.88 -25.27
N THR A 469 -11.04 35.11 -25.21
CA THR A 469 -11.01 33.81 -24.53
C THR A 469 -9.57 33.38 -24.29
N ASP A 470 -9.17 33.49 -23.03
CA ASP A 470 -8.27 32.64 -22.26
C ASP A 470 -7.03 32.02 -22.93
N LEU A 471 -5.86 32.38 -22.36
CA LEU A 471 -4.61 31.62 -22.29
C LEU A 471 -4.71 30.14 -22.73
N THR A 472 -4.53 29.89 -24.03
CA THR A 472 -4.23 28.55 -24.54
C THR A 472 -2.73 28.44 -24.78
N ASP A 473 -2.16 27.37 -24.23
CA ASP A 473 -0.81 26.87 -24.49
C ASP A 473 -0.38 27.14 -25.94
N VAL A 474 0.72 27.87 -26.09
CA VAL A 474 1.41 28.02 -27.36
C VAL A 474 2.01 26.66 -27.70
N VAL A 475 1.22 25.82 -28.37
CA VAL A 475 1.71 24.62 -29.04
C VAL A 475 2.62 25.11 -30.17
N LEU A 476 3.93 24.93 -29.98
CA LEU A 476 4.90 25.08 -31.05
C LEU A 476 4.63 24.01 -32.10
N ASP A 477 4.00 24.41 -33.21
CA ASP A 477 3.92 23.61 -34.43
C ASP A 477 5.34 23.34 -34.96
N ASP A 478 5.59 22.13 -35.45
CA ASP A 478 6.84 21.69 -36.08
C ASP A 478 7.24 22.61 -37.27
N ARG A 479 6.26 23.30 -37.89
CA ARG A 479 6.52 24.37 -38.87
C ARG A 479 7.21 25.59 -38.25
N THR A 480 6.84 25.96 -37.03
CA THR A 480 7.38 27.11 -36.28
C THR A 480 8.76 26.80 -35.71
N ALA A 481 9.00 25.57 -35.24
CA ALA A 481 10.32 25.13 -34.78
C ALA A 481 11.38 25.14 -35.91
N ARG A 482 10.98 24.84 -37.15
CA ARG A 482 11.85 24.92 -38.34
C ARG A 482 12.21 26.34 -38.76
N THR A 483 11.47 27.35 -38.31
CA THR A 483 11.74 28.76 -38.67
C THR A 483 12.77 29.41 -37.74
N TYR A 484 13.09 28.80 -36.58
CA TYR A 484 14.07 29.29 -35.61
C TYR A 484 15.49 28.74 -35.84
N GLY A 485 15.94 28.72 -37.10
CA GLY A 485 17.30 28.36 -37.48
C GLY A 485 17.92 29.41 -38.40
N LEU A 486 18.94 30.12 -37.88
CA LEU A 486 19.87 31.03 -38.56
C LEU A 486 19.31 32.35 -39.09
N ASP A 487 19.22 33.36 -38.23
CA ASP A 487 19.94 34.65 -38.37
C ASP A 487 19.43 35.65 -37.31
N SER A 488 20.28 36.62 -36.96
CA SER A 488 20.03 37.80 -36.10
C SER A 488 20.09 37.60 -34.57
N PHE A 489 21.32 37.48 -34.06
CA PHE A 489 21.70 38.16 -32.82
C PHE A 489 21.95 39.64 -33.14
N GLU A 490 21.13 40.55 -32.62
CA GLU A 490 21.50 41.89 -32.11
C GLU A 490 20.24 42.66 -31.68
N ASP A 491 20.41 43.47 -30.61
CA ASP A 491 19.51 44.46 -30.00
C ASP A 491 18.51 44.04 -28.89
N HIS A 492 18.92 44.34 -27.65
CA HIS A 492 18.14 44.47 -26.41
C HIS A 492 17.12 45.65 -26.47
N PRO A 493 16.02 45.69 -25.67
CA PRO A 493 16.10 46.19 -24.29
C PRO A 493 15.17 45.51 -23.25
N SER A 494 15.69 45.39 -22.03
CA SER A 494 14.99 44.98 -20.80
C SER A 494 14.12 46.11 -20.23
N TYR A 495 12.89 45.80 -19.83
CA TYR A 495 12.13 46.56 -18.82
C TYR A 495 11.79 45.64 -17.65
N GLY A 496 12.29 46.02 -16.47
CA GLY A 496 12.12 45.27 -15.22
C GLY A 496 10.91 45.72 -14.40
N LEU A 497 10.65 44.97 -13.32
CA LEU A 497 9.82 45.40 -12.20
C LEU A 497 10.49 44.95 -10.88
N ASN A 498 10.71 45.94 -10.04
CA ASN A 498 11.38 45.93 -8.73
C ASN A 498 10.45 45.50 -7.60
N TYR A 499 10.99 44.82 -6.59
CA TYR A 499 10.78 44.98 -5.13
C TYR A 499 11.71 43.95 -4.46
N GLY A 500 12.64 44.21 -3.54
CA GLY A 500 13.10 45.41 -2.85
C GLY A 500 13.69 44.95 -1.50
N THR A 501 15.02 44.96 -1.32
CA THR A 501 15.70 45.20 -0.02
C THR A 501 17.22 45.40 -0.22
N THR A 502 17.79 46.23 0.64
CA THR A 502 19.05 47.00 0.57
C THR A 502 20.35 46.23 0.96
N PRO A 503 21.55 46.83 0.74
CA PRO A 503 22.75 46.13 0.26
C PRO A 503 23.94 46.10 1.24
N ASP A 504 25.10 45.67 0.69
CA ASP A 504 26.51 45.84 1.11
C ASP A 504 27.16 44.56 1.65
N THR A 505 28.36 44.13 1.24
CA THR A 505 29.41 44.68 0.35
C THR A 505 30.47 43.59 0.05
N LYS A 506 31.24 43.80 -1.03
CA LYS A 506 32.56 43.22 -1.42
C LYS A 506 32.52 41.77 -1.94
N GLY A 507 32.91 41.44 -3.17
CA GLY A 507 33.83 42.08 -4.09
C GLY A 507 35.23 41.49 -3.92
N GLU A 508 35.65 40.62 -4.84
CA GLU A 508 36.93 40.78 -5.57
C GLU A 508 37.05 39.77 -6.72
N LEU A 509 37.45 40.34 -7.85
CA LEU A 509 37.72 39.78 -9.15
C LEU A 509 39.19 39.33 -9.18
N TYR A 510 39.53 38.20 -9.82
CA TYR A 510 40.75 38.13 -10.65
C TYR A 510 40.60 37.05 -11.73
N SER A 511 40.65 37.54 -12.98
CA SER A 511 41.05 36.85 -14.21
C SER A 511 42.48 36.31 -14.04
N SER A 512 43.06 35.39 -14.79
CA SER A 512 42.95 34.90 -16.18
C SER A 512 44.18 33.98 -16.35
N ILE A 513 44.13 32.98 -17.23
CA ILE A 513 45.16 32.67 -18.27
C ILE A 513 44.99 31.22 -18.75
N LEU A 514 45.12 31.10 -20.07
CA LEU A 514 44.98 29.96 -20.97
C LEU A 514 46.03 28.86 -20.75
N GLU A 515 45.68 27.64 -21.14
CA GLU A 515 46.30 26.80 -22.20
C GLU A 515 46.38 25.29 -21.83
N ASP A 516 45.85 24.50 -22.76
CA ASP A 516 46.22 23.15 -23.20
C ASP A 516 46.33 21.96 -22.23
N GLY A 517 45.71 20.84 -22.64
CA GLY A 517 46.05 19.50 -22.18
C GLY A 517 44.94 18.49 -22.36
N GLU A 518 44.84 17.88 -23.54
CA GLU A 518 44.06 16.66 -23.76
C GLU A 518 44.57 15.53 -22.87
N GLU A 519 43.65 14.74 -22.30
CA GLU A 519 43.99 13.43 -21.73
C GLU A 519 42.90 12.42 -22.09
N TYR A 520 43.20 11.63 -23.12
CA TYR A 520 42.59 10.32 -23.36
C TYR A 520 43.22 9.34 -22.37
N ILE A 521 42.39 8.58 -21.65
CA ILE A 521 42.83 7.37 -20.94
C ILE A 521 42.04 6.19 -21.51
N SER A 522 42.77 5.42 -22.33
CA SER A 522 42.54 4.00 -22.61
C SER A 522 42.89 3.16 -21.38
N ASP A 523 42.17 2.08 -21.15
CA ASP A 523 42.78 0.82 -20.73
C ASP A 523 41.88 -0.35 -21.14
N GLU A 524 42.35 -1.09 -22.14
CA GLU A 524 42.00 -2.48 -22.40
C GLU A 524 42.76 -3.36 -21.39
N THR A 525 42.13 -4.43 -20.91
CA THR A 525 42.79 -5.74 -20.77
C THR A 525 41.71 -6.81 -20.59
N ASP A 526 41.41 -7.47 -21.70
CA ASP A 526 40.84 -8.81 -21.74
C ASP A 526 41.91 -9.80 -21.25
N ASP A 527 41.54 -10.72 -20.35
CA ASP A 527 42.33 -11.89 -19.97
C ASP A 527 41.45 -13.13 -20.21
N ASP A 528 41.50 -13.60 -21.46
CA ASP A 528 41.08 -14.94 -21.87
C ASP A 528 42.35 -15.81 -21.99
N GLY A 529 42.37 -16.97 -21.33
CA GLY A 529 43.28 -18.05 -21.73
C GLY A 529 43.60 -19.10 -20.67
N ASP A 530 43.25 -20.35 -21.04
CA ASP A 530 43.95 -21.61 -20.74
C ASP A 530 43.62 -22.33 -19.41
N ASP A 531 43.42 -23.65 -19.34
CA ASP A 531 43.17 -24.72 -20.33
C ASP A 531 42.96 -26.04 -19.54
N ALA A 532 42.38 -27.03 -20.24
CA ALA A 532 42.60 -28.48 -20.10
C ALA A 532 42.00 -29.32 -18.93
N ASP A 533 41.02 -30.14 -19.32
CA ASP A 533 40.96 -31.63 -19.24
C ASP A 533 41.29 -32.36 -17.93
N PHE A 534 40.37 -33.25 -17.48
CA PHE A 534 40.68 -34.67 -17.24
C PHE A 534 39.41 -35.57 -17.17
N GLU A 535 39.44 -36.56 -18.05
CA GLU A 535 38.80 -37.87 -18.26
C GLU A 535 37.79 -38.55 -17.28
N GLU A 536 36.89 -39.31 -17.95
CA GLU A 536 36.39 -40.69 -17.75
C GLU A 536 35.89 -41.21 -16.39
N ASP A 537 34.60 -41.58 -16.32
CA ASP A 537 34.09 -42.96 -16.52
C ASP A 537 32.55 -42.98 -16.72
#